data_AF-A0A947CM88-F1
#
_entry.id   AF-A0A947CM88-F1
#
_cell.length_a   1.000
_cell.length_b   1.000
_cell.length_c   1.000
_cell.angle_alpha   90.00
_cell.angle_beta   90.00
_cell.angle_gamma   90.00
#
_symmetry.space_group_name_H-M   'P 1'
#
loop_
_entity.id
_entity.type
_entity.pdbx_description
1 polymer ?
#
loop_
_entity_poly.entity_id
_entity_poly.type
_entity_poly.pdbx_seq_one_letter_code
_entity_poly.pdbx_strand_id
1 'polypeptide(L)'
;VHRALARGTGRCRVCGLETRPAVAALPGAACYARGVRPAVIILAGLLAAGPASGDAPDDKTAAQLERQAERMIAVVRRRVARTSPKMKLSPAQGRALERWIRAGLGPGLEGRVARGTIELARVMPRSAVELLRAHHERGVSAPESLRIGRYLRRLVATVGFDGLERLDANHSHVIGRDWQQIDYSGERLDWRSQRRYWTRRGVPDFKKASHIHAYLTAASRFRYFRRLYRPRRSMASMAAP
;
A
#
# COMPACT_ATOMS: atom_id res chain seq x y z
N VAL A 1 46.32 -23.92 -46.44
CA VAL A 1 45.55 -23.20 -47.48
C VAL A 1 44.58 -22.26 -46.79
N HIS A 2 44.81 -20.95 -46.95
CA HIS A 2 43.91 -19.79 -46.79
C HIS A 2 42.96 -19.70 -45.57
N ARG A 3 43.15 -18.72 -44.67
CA ARG A 3 42.59 -17.34 -44.72
C ARG A 3 41.06 -17.31 -44.87
N ALA A 4 40.35 -16.82 -43.85
CA ALA A 4 39.79 -15.46 -43.87
C ALA A 4 38.80 -15.21 -42.70
N LEU A 5 39.18 -14.20 -41.92
CA LEU A 5 38.40 -13.33 -41.05
C LEU A 5 36.90 -13.15 -41.39
N ALA A 6 36.05 -13.31 -40.38
CA ALA A 6 34.86 -12.47 -40.23
C ALA A 6 34.85 -11.90 -38.80
N ARG A 7 35.44 -10.70 -38.64
CA ARG A 7 35.30 -9.87 -37.46
C ARG A 7 33.94 -9.17 -37.55
N GLY A 8 32.98 -9.58 -36.74
CA GLY A 8 31.72 -8.85 -36.55
C GLY A 8 31.58 -8.43 -35.10
N THR A 9 31.88 -7.17 -34.79
CA THR A 9 31.47 -6.54 -33.52
C THR A 9 29.97 -6.26 -33.61
N GLY A 10 29.16 -7.04 -32.89
CA GLY A 10 27.74 -6.77 -32.74
C GLY A 10 27.48 -5.81 -31.58
N ARG A 11 26.84 -4.66 -31.83
CA ARG A 11 26.28 -3.81 -30.78
C ARG A 11 24.94 -4.35 -30.32
N CYS A 12 24.71 -4.37 -29.01
CA CYS A 12 23.40 -4.64 -28.44
C CYS A 12 22.39 -3.55 -28.87
N ARG A 13 21.28 -3.94 -29.52
CA ARG A 13 20.23 -2.99 -29.98
C ARG A 13 19.48 -2.28 -28.85
N VAL A 14 19.65 -2.68 -27.59
CA VAL A 14 18.98 -2.07 -26.43
C VAL A 14 19.86 -1.02 -25.74
N CYS A 15 21.18 -1.19 -25.74
CA CYS A 15 22.08 -0.32 -24.97
C CYS A 15 23.34 0.16 -25.69
N GLY A 16 23.58 -0.25 -26.95
CA GLY A 16 24.64 0.29 -27.80
C GLY A 16 26.08 -0.09 -27.45
N LEU A 17 26.32 -0.94 -26.45
CA LEU A 17 27.67 -1.36 -26.04
C LEU A 17 28.21 -2.51 -26.91
N GLU A 18 29.51 -2.46 -27.19
CA GLU A 18 30.27 -3.48 -27.93
C GLU A 18 30.83 -4.55 -26.98
N THR A 19 30.59 -5.83 -27.29
CA THR A 19 31.11 -6.96 -26.51
C THR A 19 32.25 -7.66 -27.24
N ARG A 20 33.38 -7.91 -26.55
CA ARG A 20 34.49 -8.74 -27.04
C ARG A 20 34.27 -10.22 -26.72
N PRO A 21 34.82 -11.16 -27.52
CA PRO A 21 34.56 -12.59 -27.36
C PRO A 21 35.57 -13.22 -26.40
N ALA A 22 35.09 -13.78 -25.29
CA ALA A 22 35.56 -15.02 -24.68
C ALA A 22 34.90 -15.17 -23.30
N VAL A 23 33.98 -16.12 -23.16
CA VAL A 23 34.04 -17.28 -22.26
C VAL A 23 32.73 -18.03 -22.46
N ALA A 24 32.84 -19.27 -22.94
CA ALA A 24 31.74 -20.21 -23.06
C ALA A 24 31.34 -20.75 -21.68
N ALA A 25 30.02 -20.95 -21.50
CA ALA A 25 29.35 -22.01 -20.75
C ALA A 25 28.28 -21.54 -19.72
N LEU A 26 27.11 -22.14 -19.90
CA LEU A 26 25.93 -22.30 -19.05
C LEU A 26 24.82 -21.21 -19.06
N PRO A 27 23.54 -21.63 -19.20
CA PRO A 27 22.42 -20.73 -19.40
C PRO A 27 21.79 -20.29 -18.08
N GLY A 28 21.50 -18.99 -17.97
CA GLY A 28 20.46 -18.50 -17.06
C GLY A 28 20.87 -18.19 -15.62
N ALA A 29 21.89 -17.37 -15.41
CA ALA A 29 22.02 -16.53 -14.21
C ALA A 29 23.23 -15.58 -14.35
N ALA A 30 23.01 -14.28 -14.56
CA ALA A 30 23.90 -13.20 -14.06
C ALA A 30 23.48 -11.83 -14.61
N CYS A 31 22.83 -11.02 -13.77
CA CYS A 31 23.05 -9.58 -13.72
C CYS A 31 22.49 -9.01 -12.41
N TYR A 32 23.03 -9.50 -11.28
CA TYR A 32 22.95 -8.82 -9.98
C TYR A 32 24.21 -9.17 -9.20
N ALA A 33 25.20 -8.29 -9.27
CA ALA A 33 26.15 -8.00 -8.19
C ALA A 33 27.34 -7.21 -8.75
N ARG A 34 27.54 -5.98 -8.24
CA ARG A 34 28.83 -5.56 -7.69
C ARG A 34 28.69 -4.25 -6.93
N GLY A 35 29.10 -4.28 -5.67
CA GLY A 35 29.16 -3.14 -4.78
C GLY A 35 29.27 -3.54 -3.31
N VAL A 36 30.18 -4.47 -2.97
CA VAL A 36 30.59 -4.73 -1.58
C VAL A 36 32.09 -4.57 -1.50
N ARG A 37 32.58 -3.90 -0.45
CA ARG A 37 33.72 -4.27 0.44
C ARG A 37 34.10 -3.09 1.36
N PRO A 38 34.79 -3.30 2.50
CA PRO A 38 34.53 -4.26 3.60
C PRO A 38 34.69 -3.63 5.02
N ALA A 39 34.27 -4.42 6.04
CA ALA A 39 34.58 -4.54 7.49
C ALA A 39 35.37 -3.42 8.24
N VAL A 40 35.15 -3.13 9.54
CA VAL A 40 35.36 -3.99 10.73
C VAL A 40 34.68 -3.38 12.00
N ILE A 41 34.02 -4.27 12.77
CA ILE A 41 33.76 -4.42 14.24
C ILE A 41 34.35 -3.32 15.18
N ILE A 42 33.60 -2.75 16.14
CA ILE A 42 33.66 -3.08 17.60
C ILE A 42 32.61 -2.28 18.46
N LEU A 43 32.08 -3.03 19.43
CA LEU A 43 31.48 -2.75 20.76
C LEU A 43 30.13 -2.01 20.98
N ALA A 44 29.33 -2.76 21.75
CA ALA A 44 28.29 -2.41 22.71
C ALA A 44 28.35 -1.01 23.36
N GLY A 45 27.15 -0.48 23.56
CA GLY A 45 26.88 0.59 24.51
C GLY A 45 26.04 1.70 23.89
N LEU A 46 24.71 1.56 23.90
CA LEU A 46 23.79 2.66 24.23
C LEU A 46 22.36 2.10 24.41
N LEU A 47 22.02 1.82 25.66
CA LEU A 47 20.67 2.00 26.16
C LEU A 47 20.35 3.50 26.04
N ALA A 48 19.59 3.88 25.01
CA ALA A 48 18.99 5.21 24.93
C ALA A 48 17.62 5.09 24.24
N ALA A 49 16.58 5.06 25.08
CA ALA A 49 15.22 5.50 24.82
C ALA A 49 14.66 5.28 23.41
N GLY A 50 14.18 4.07 23.13
CA GLY A 50 13.14 3.92 22.10
C GLY A 50 11.87 4.65 22.55
N PRO A 51 11.15 5.37 21.68
CA PRO A 51 9.85 5.89 22.06
C PRO A 51 8.94 4.70 22.34
N ALA A 52 8.48 4.61 23.59
CA ALA A 52 7.41 3.73 24.00
C ALA A 52 6.15 4.09 23.20
N SER A 53 5.98 3.46 22.03
CA SER A 53 4.69 3.38 21.37
C SER A 53 3.99 2.17 21.98
N GLY A 54 3.16 2.44 22.98
CA GLY A 54 2.33 1.44 23.64
C GLY A 54 1.36 0.81 22.65
N ASP A 55 1.74 -0.33 22.09
CA ASP A 55 0.79 -1.35 21.72
C ASP A 55 0.52 -2.15 23.01
N ALA A 56 -0.43 -1.68 23.82
CA ALA A 56 -0.99 -2.53 24.86
C ALA A 56 -1.46 -3.84 24.21
N PRO A 57 -1.25 -5.02 24.84
CA PRO A 57 -1.76 -6.26 24.31
C PRO A 57 -3.27 -6.11 24.05
N ASP A 58 -3.69 -6.41 22.82
CA ASP A 58 -5.09 -6.35 22.43
C ASP A 58 -5.78 -7.56 23.08
N ASP A 59 -6.30 -7.38 24.30
CA ASP A 59 -6.97 -8.39 25.15
C ASP A 59 -8.33 -8.84 24.57
N LYS A 60 -8.40 -8.98 23.24
CA LYS A 60 -9.57 -9.55 22.57
C LYS A 60 -9.50 -11.06 22.65
N THR A 61 -10.57 -11.64 23.13
CA THR A 61 -10.82 -13.08 23.05
C THR A 61 -10.85 -13.54 21.59
N ALA A 62 -10.45 -14.80 21.34
CA ALA A 62 -10.53 -15.41 20.01
C ALA A 62 -11.95 -15.29 19.40
N ALA A 63 -12.99 -15.44 20.23
CA ALA A 63 -14.38 -15.29 19.80
C ALA A 63 -14.73 -13.86 19.33
N GLN A 64 -14.15 -12.82 19.95
CA GLN A 64 -14.33 -11.45 19.48
C GLN A 64 -13.65 -11.22 18.13
N LEU A 65 -12.44 -11.74 17.94
CA LEU A 65 -11.69 -11.66 16.68
C LEU A 65 -12.44 -12.38 15.54
N GLU A 66 -12.97 -13.57 15.80
CA GLU A 66 -13.74 -14.33 14.81
C GLU A 66 -14.99 -13.57 14.36
N ARG A 67 -15.78 -13.01 15.30
CA ARG A 67 -16.94 -12.17 14.97
C ARG A 67 -16.56 -10.94 14.14
N GLN A 68 -15.37 -10.39 14.35
CA GLN A 68 -14.90 -9.26 13.57
C GLN A 68 -14.45 -9.68 12.17
N ALA A 69 -13.75 -10.81 12.05
CA ALA A 69 -13.38 -11.41 10.78
C ALA A 69 -14.61 -11.67 9.91
N GLU A 70 -15.69 -12.24 10.48
CA GLU A 70 -16.95 -12.47 9.76
C GLU A 70 -17.58 -11.18 9.21
N ARG A 71 -17.57 -10.09 9.98
CA ARG A 71 -18.06 -8.80 9.49
C ARG A 71 -17.24 -8.28 8.31
N MET A 72 -15.92 -8.44 8.35
CA MET A 72 -15.03 -8.05 7.26
C MET A 72 -15.25 -8.93 6.02
N ILE A 73 -15.42 -10.24 6.21
CA ILE A 73 -15.78 -11.18 5.16
C ILE A 73 -17.11 -10.78 4.50
N ALA A 74 -18.12 -10.36 5.27
CA ALA A 74 -19.37 -9.86 4.72
C ALA A 74 -19.17 -8.60 3.83
N VAL A 75 -18.24 -7.70 4.19
CA VAL A 75 -17.85 -6.56 3.34
C VAL A 75 -17.22 -7.05 2.02
N VAL A 76 -16.31 -8.02 2.09
CA VAL A 76 -15.66 -8.62 0.91
C VAL A 76 -16.72 -9.23 -0.02
N ARG A 77 -17.65 -10.04 0.51
CA ARG A 77 -18.75 -10.65 -0.25
C ARG A 77 -19.63 -9.61 -0.93
N ARG A 78 -20.03 -8.56 -0.21
CA ARG A 78 -20.79 -7.44 -0.80
C ARG A 78 -20.04 -6.80 -1.96
N ARG A 79 -18.71 -6.68 -1.90
CA ARG A 79 -17.88 -6.11 -2.98
C ARG A 79 -17.74 -7.02 -4.19
N VAL A 80 -17.73 -8.33 -4.00
CA VAL A 80 -17.82 -9.31 -5.09
C VAL A 80 -19.16 -9.16 -5.84
N ALA A 81 -20.25 -8.97 -5.10
CA ALA A 81 -21.59 -8.85 -5.65
C ALA A 81 -21.91 -7.51 -6.35
N ARG A 82 -21.03 -6.50 -6.29
CA ARG A 82 -21.32 -5.20 -6.92
C ARG A 82 -21.31 -5.30 -8.44
N THR A 83 -22.24 -4.59 -9.06
CA THR A 83 -22.31 -4.39 -10.52
C THR A 83 -21.39 -3.28 -11.00
N SER A 84 -21.17 -2.23 -10.19
CA SER A 84 -20.30 -1.11 -10.55
C SER A 84 -18.85 -1.57 -10.74
N PRO A 85 -18.18 -1.28 -11.87
CA PRO A 85 -16.80 -1.69 -12.12
C PRO A 85 -15.81 -1.11 -11.11
N LYS A 86 -16.02 0.15 -10.69
CA LYS A 86 -15.16 0.82 -9.72
C LYS A 86 -15.10 -0.01 -8.44
N MET A 87 -13.91 -0.51 -8.13
CA MET A 87 -13.63 -1.25 -6.90
C MET A 87 -14.34 -2.62 -6.78
N LYS A 88 -14.82 -3.21 -7.89
CA LYS A 88 -15.35 -4.58 -7.90
C LYS A 88 -14.24 -5.59 -7.60
N LEU A 89 -14.56 -6.60 -6.80
CA LEU A 89 -13.70 -7.77 -6.63
C LEU A 89 -14.18 -8.89 -7.54
N SER A 90 -13.25 -9.61 -8.17
CA SER A 90 -13.61 -10.89 -8.78
C SER A 90 -13.96 -11.90 -7.68
N PRO A 91 -14.78 -12.93 -7.97
CA PRO A 91 -15.04 -14.00 -7.01
C PRO A 91 -13.76 -14.67 -6.49
N ALA A 92 -12.74 -14.82 -7.33
CA ALA A 92 -11.45 -15.39 -6.94
C ALA A 92 -10.70 -14.49 -5.94
N GLN A 93 -10.67 -13.17 -6.18
CA GLN A 93 -10.10 -12.18 -5.26
C GLN A 93 -10.86 -12.17 -3.92
N GLY A 94 -12.19 -12.24 -3.96
CA GLY A 94 -13.01 -12.32 -2.76
C GLY A 94 -12.64 -13.53 -1.90
N ARG A 95 -12.63 -14.74 -2.49
CA ARG A 95 -12.26 -15.97 -1.77
C ARG A 95 -10.84 -15.94 -1.21
N ALA A 96 -9.88 -15.36 -1.95
CA ALA A 96 -8.50 -15.24 -1.47
C ALA A 96 -8.42 -14.34 -0.22
N LEU A 97 -9.11 -13.19 -0.24
CA LEU A 97 -9.18 -12.29 0.91
C LEU A 97 -9.90 -12.92 2.11
N GLU A 98 -11.00 -13.63 1.88
CA GLU A 98 -11.72 -14.34 2.95
C GLU A 98 -10.81 -15.37 3.64
N ARG A 99 -10.09 -16.20 2.88
CA ARG A 99 -9.15 -17.18 3.44
C ARG A 99 -8.06 -16.50 4.26
N TRP A 100 -7.51 -15.40 3.76
CA TRP A 100 -6.48 -14.68 4.49
C TRP A 100 -7.02 -14.07 5.79
N ILE A 101 -8.21 -13.47 5.77
CA ILE A 101 -8.81 -12.88 6.98
C ILE A 101 -8.96 -13.95 8.07
N ARG A 102 -9.35 -15.18 7.70
CA ARG A 102 -9.46 -16.32 8.63
C ARG A 102 -8.10 -16.79 9.13
N ALA A 103 -7.13 -16.94 8.22
CA ALA A 103 -5.78 -17.40 8.56
C ALA A 103 -4.96 -16.37 9.36
N GLY A 104 -5.22 -15.09 9.13
CA GLY A 104 -4.49 -13.95 9.67
C GLY A 104 -4.81 -13.62 11.12
N LEU A 105 -5.58 -14.41 11.85
CA LEU A 105 -5.87 -14.10 13.26
C LEU A 105 -4.77 -14.57 14.23
N GLY A 106 -3.71 -15.22 13.74
CA GLY A 106 -2.62 -15.77 14.56
C GLY A 106 -1.62 -14.75 15.15
N PRO A 107 -0.62 -15.22 15.92
CA PRO A 107 0.48 -14.39 16.40
C PRO A 107 1.41 -13.95 15.25
N GLY A 108 2.14 -12.85 15.43
CA GLY A 108 3.11 -12.34 14.46
C GLY A 108 2.65 -11.13 13.64
N LEU A 109 3.51 -10.69 12.72
CA LEU A 109 3.34 -9.43 11.99
C LEU A 109 2.15 -9.45 11.02
N GLU A 110 1.99 -10.52 10.25
CA GLU A 110 0.81 -10.77 9.40
C GLU A 110 -0.46 -10.77 10.24
N GLY A 111 -0.40 -11.42 11.41
CA GLY A 111 -1.45 -11.42 12.42
C GLY A 111 -1.89 -10.02 12.85
N ARG A 112 -0.90 -9.15 13.11
CA ARG A 112 -1.15 -7.75 13.44
C ARG A 112 -1.76 -6.99 12.27
N VAL A 113 -1.32 -7.21 11.03
CA VAL A 113 -1.90 -6.56 9.84
C VAL A 113 -3.38 -6.93 9.73
N ALA A 114 -3.72 -8.20 9.93
CA ALA A 114 -5.11 -8.65 9.87
C ALA A 114 -5.96 -7.98 10.94
N ARG A 115 -5.53 -8.03 12.20
CA ARG A 115 -6.23 -7.37 13.32
C ARG A 115 -6.36 -5.86 13.10
N GLY A 116 -5.28 -5.19 12.68
CA GLY A 116 -5.29 -3.76 12.38
C GLY A 116 -6.28 -3.38 11.27
N THR A 117 -6.35 -4.22 10.22
CA THR A 117 -7.28 -4.04 9.11
C THR A 117 -8.73 -4.30 9.52
N ILE A 118 -8.95 -5.33 10.33
CA ILE A 118 -10.25 -5.65 10.93
C ILE A 118 -10.74 -4.49 11.80
N GLU A 119 -9.86 -3.88 12.59
CA GLU A 119 -10.20 -2.69 13.38
C GLU A 119 -10.54 -1.48 12.50
N LEU A 120 -9.79 -1.27 11.41
CA LEU A 120 -10.14 -0.23 10.43
C LEU A 120 -11.52 -0.48 9.81
N ALA A 121 -11.89 -1.75 9.58
CA ALA A 121 -13.15 -2.11 8.95
C ALA A 121 -14.39 -1.68 9.74
N ARG A 122 -14.24 -1.40 11.04
CA ARG A 122 -15.32 -0.86 11.89
C ARG A 122 -15.73 0.56 11.51
N VAL A 123 -14.80 1.34 10.95
CA VAL A 123 -15.03 2.76 10.63
C VAL A 123 -14.88 3.07 9.14
N MET A 124 -14.06 2.31 8.41
CA MET A 124 -13.81 2.49 6.98
C MET A 124 -13.70 1.12 6.28
N PRO A 125 -14.81 0.38 6.15
CA PRO A 125 -14.83 -0.98 5.63
C PRO A 125 -14.26 -1.12 4.21
N ARG A 126 -14.44 -0.13 3.33
CA ARG A 126 -13.89 -0.20 1.97
C ARG A 126 -12.38 0.02 1.96
N SER A 127 -11.92 0.98 2.75
CA SER A 127 -10.49 1.26 2.94
C SER A 127 -9.77 0.08 3.56
N ALA A 128 -10.40 -0.62 4.52
CA ALA A 128 -9.85 -1.85 5.07
C ALA A 128 -9.64 -2.92 3.99
N VAL A 129 -10.62 -3.12 3.09
CA VAL A 129 -10.47 -4.11 2.01
C VAL A 129 -9.36 -3.70 1.04
N GLU A 130 -9.25 -2.41 0.70
CA GLU A 130 -8.19 -1.94 -0.21
C GLU A 130 -6.80 -1.98 0.43
N LEU A 131 -6.69 -1.70 1.74
CA LEU A 131 -5.45 -1.85 2.49
C LEU A 131 -5.00 -3.32 2.53
N LEU A 132 -5.95 -4.24 2.74
CA LEU A 132 -5.66 -5.66 2.70
C LEU A 132 -5.10 -6.10 1.35
N ARG A 133 -5.77 -5.67 0.27
CA ARG A 133 -5.28 -5.94 -1.10
C ARG A 133 -3.95 -5.29 -1.37
N ALA A 134 -3.72 -4.08 -0.85
CA ALA A 134 -2.46 -3.40 -1.02
C ALA A 134 -1.29 -4.19 -0.43
N HIS A 135 -1.54 -4.78 0.73
CA HIS A 135 -0.58 -5.64 1.40
C HIS A 135 -0.27 -6.91 0.59
N HIS A 136 -1.30 -7.63 0.12
CA HIS A 136 -1.10 -8.90 -0.59
C HIS A 136 -0.70 -8.79 -2.05
N GLU A 137 -1.25 -7.82 -2.76
CA GLU A 137 -1.21 -7.78 -4.22
C GLU A 137 -0.33 -6.65 -4.75
N ARG A 138 -0.05 -5.62 -3.94
CA ARG A 138 0.53 -4.35 -4.44
C ARG A 138 1.85 -3.97 -3.79
N GLY A 139 2.41 -4.87 -2.98
CA GLY A 139 3.74 -4.72 -2.37
C GLY A 139 3.79 -3.68 -1.24
N VAL A 140 2.66 -3.36 -0.59
CA VAL A 140 2.71 -2.58 0.64
C VAL A 140 3.19 -3.50 1.77
N SER A 141 4.32 -3.15 2.39
CA SER A 141 4.88 -3.96 3.47
C SER A 141 3.94 -4.05 4.67
N ALA A 142 4.07 -5.11 5.47
CA ALA A 142 3.26 -5.25 6.68
C ALA A 142 3.43 -4.07 7.66
N PRO A 143 4.65 -3.55 7.95
CA PRO A 143 4.81 -2.37 8.79
C PRO A 143 4.07 -1.14 8.23
N GLU A 144 4.14 -0.92 6.92
CA GLU A 144 3.48 0.24 6.32
C GLU A 144 1.96 0.06 6.28
N SER A 145 1.47 -1.16 6.07
CA SER A 145 0.05 -1.49 6.18
C SER A 145 -0.50 -1.17 7.57
N LEU A 146 0.23 -1.52 8.62
CA LEU A 146 -0.11 -1.16 10.00
C LEU A 146 -0.12 0.36 10.21
N ARG A 147 0.88 1.08 9.69
CA ARG A 147 0.95 2.55 9.78
C ARG A 147 -0.23 3.21 9.07
N ILE A 148 -0.58 2.75 7.87
CA ILE A 148 -1.74 3.26 7.12
C ILE A 148 -3.03 2.99 7.89
N GLY A 149 -3.23 1.77 8.37
CA GLY A 149 -4.42 1.40 9.13
C GLY A 149 -4.59 2.24 10.41
N ARG A 150 -3.50 2.41 11.19
CA ARG A 150 -3.48 3.28 12.38
C ARG A 150 -3.75 4.74 12.01
N TYR A 151 -3.11 5.24 10.96
CA TYR A 151 -3.31 6.61 10.50
C TYR A 151 -4.78 6.89 10.14
N LEU A 152 -5.41 6.01 9.35
CA LEU A 152 -6.82 6.18 8.95
C LEU A 152 -7.78 6.10 10.14
N ARG A 153 -7.53 5.21 11.10
CA ARG A 153 -8.32 5.16 12.34
C ARG A 153 -8.19 6.44 13.15
N ARG A 154 -6.95 6.92 13.36
CA ARG A 154 -6.70 8.20 14.06
C ARG A 154 -7.36 9.36 13.32
N LEU A 155 -7.28 9.37 11.99
CA LEU A 155 -7.92 10.40 11.16
C LEU A 155 -9.41 10.50 11.46
N VAL A 156 -10.12 9.37 11.45
CA VAL A 156 -11.56 9.36 11.74
C VAL A 156 -11.84 9.83 13.17
N ALA A 157 -11.08 9.33 14.16
CA ALA A 157 -11.28 9.66 15.56
C ALA A 157 -10.99 11.14 15.90
N THR A 158 -9.90 11.68 15.34
CA THR A 158 -9.45 13.05 15.64
C THR A 158 -10.23 14.09 14.83
N VAL A 159 -10.38 13.88 13.52
CA VAL A 159 -10.98 14.88 12.63
C VAL A 159 -12.50 14.83 12.70
N GLY A 160 -13.08 13.63 12.72
CA GLY A 160 -14.52 13.41 12.65
C GLY A 160 -15.13 13.86 11.30
N PHE A 161 -16.01 13.06 10.72
CA PHE A 161 -16.64 13.36 9.43
C PHE A 161 -18.12 13.04 9.48
N ASP A 162 -19.00 14.02 9.20
CA ASP A 162 -20.42 13.71 9.04
C ASP A 162 -20.68 12.91 7.75
N GLY A 163 -19.80 13.05 6.75
CA GLY A 163 -19.84 12.30 5.50
C GLY A 163 -18.85 11.13 5.44
N LEU A 164 -18.57 10.44 6.55
CA LEU A 164 -17.55 9.39 6.63
C LEU A 164 -17.74 8.28 5.59
N GLU A 165 -18.96 7.80 5.38
CA GLU A 165 -19.23 6.74 4.39
C GLU A 165 -18.86 7.18 2.97
N ARG A 166 -19.10 8.45 2.64
CA ARG A 166 -18.72 9.03 1.34
C ARG A 166 -17.21 9.18 1.24
N LEU A 167 -16.54 9.56 2.34
CA LEU A 167 -15.08 9.62 2.40
C LEU A 167 -14.47 8.23 2.14
N ASP A 168 -14.93 7.20 2.86
CA ASP A 168 -14.49 5.81 2.66
C ASP A 168 -14.79 5.32 1.24
N ALA A 169 -15.99 5.62 0.71
CA ALA A 169 -16.36 5.29 -0.66
C ALA A 169 -15.48 5.93 -1.72
N ASN A 170 -15.14 7.21 -1.56
CA ASN A 170 -14.45 7.98 -2.58
C ASN A 170 -12.93 7.90 -2.46
N HIS A 171 -12.37 7.59 -1.30
CA HIS A 171 -10.91 7.57 -1.12
C HIS A 171 -10.32 6.18 -0.90
N SER A 172 -11.13 5.14 -0.64
CA SER A 172 -10.61 3.77 -0.55
C SER A 172 -9.90 3.33 -1.84
N HIS A 173 -10.38 3.77 -3.01
CA HIS A 173 -9.85 3.34 -4.31
C HIS A 173 -8.41 3.77 -4.59
N VAL A 174 -7.85 4.74 -3.85
CA VAL A 174 -6.45 5.14 -4.01
C VAL A 174 -5.53 4.37 -3.04
N ILE A 175 -6.04 3.81 -1.95
CA ILE A 175 -5.22 3.23 -0.88
C ILE A 175 -4.33 2.10 -1.41
N GLY A 176 -3.02 2.27 -1.19
CA GLY A 176 -2.02 1.28 -1.50
C GLY A 176 -1.82 1.02 -2.98
N ARG A 177 -2.19 1.98 -3.84
CA ARG A 177 -2.06 1.87 -5.29
C ARG A 177 -0.96 2.77 -5.85
N ASP A 178 -0.45 2.35 -7.00
CA ASP A 178 0.28 3.22 -7.91
C ASP A 178 -0.70 4.03 -8.77
N TRP A 179 -0.26 5.18 -9.29
CA TRP A 179 -1.12 6.07 -10.07
C TRP A 179 -1.78 5.39 -11.28
N GLN A 180 -1.04 4.56 -12.01
CA GLN A 180 -1.54 3.84 -13.19
C GLN A 180 -2.62 2.78 -12.85
N GLN A 181 -2.78 2.43 -11.58
CA GLN A 181 -3.79 1.45 -11.12
C GLN A 181 -5.11 2.13 -10.70
N ILE A 182 -5.17 3.46 -10.77
CA ILE A 182 -6.34 4.25 -10.39
C ILE A 182 -7.11 4.62 -11.65
N ASP A 183 -8.38 4.22 -11.68
CA ASP A 183 -9.29 4.54 -12.76
C ASP A 183 -9.87 5.94 -12.60
N TYR A 184 -9.37 6.86 -13.42
CA TYR A 184 -9.82 8.26 -13.53
C TYR A 184 -10.73 8.52 -14.74
N SER A 185 -11.05 7.49 -15.53
CA SER A 185 -11.79 7.65 -16.79
C SER A 185 -13.17 8.28 -16.59
N GLY A 186 -13.86 7.92 -15.50
CA GLY A 186 -15.15 8.49 -15.13
C GLY A 186 -15.12 9.97 -14.75
N GLU A 187 -13.94 10.56 -14.53
CA GLU A 187 -13.75 11.96 -14.17
C GLU A 187 -13.19 12.80 -15.34
N ARG A 188 -13.01 12.19 -16.53
CA ARG A 188 -12.31 12.78 -17.68
C ARG A 188 -10.89 13.26 -17.32
N LEU A 189 -10.23 12.56 -16.40
CA LEU A 189 -8.89 12.84 -15.93
C LEU A 189 -7.93 11.72 -16.36
N ASP A 190 -6.69 12.08 -16.67
CA ASP A 190 -5.61 11.14 -16.96
C ASP A 190 -4.70 10.95 -15.73
N TRP A 191 -4.29 9.71 -15.47
CA TRP A 191 -3.47 9.37 -14.31
C TRP A 191 -2.11 10.05 -14.33
N ARG A 192 -1.50 10.31 -15.50
CA ARG A 192 -0.20 11.00 -15.59
C ARG A 192 -0.34 12.45 -15.15
N SER A 193 -1.41 13.10 -15.58
CA SER A 193 -1.75 14.46 -15.15
C SER A 193 -2.01 14.54 -13.65
N GLN A 194 -2.75 13.58 -13.09
CA GLN A 194 -2.98 13.48 -11.65
C GLN A 194 -1.67 13.25 -10.89
N ARG A 195 -0.84 12.30 -11.32
CA ARG A 195 0.48 12.05 -10.73
C ARG A 195 1.32 13.33 -10.69
N ARG A 196 1.45 14.03 -11.81
CA ARG A 196 2.22 15.30 -11.88
C ARG A 196 1.71 16.34 -10.90
N TYR A 197 0.39 16.48 -10.76
CA TYR A 197 -0.23 17.42 -9.83
C TYR A 197 0.07 17.06 -8.36
N TRP A 198 -0.10 15.80 -8.00
CA TRP A 198 -0.03 15.33 -6.62
C TRP A 198 1.39 15.01 -6.13
N THR A 199 2.29 14.61 -7.01
CA THR A 199 3.70 14.38 -6.67
C THR A 199 4.36 15.67 -6.17
N ARG A 200 4.05 16.84 -6.75
CA ARG A 200 4.51 18.15 -6.28
C ARG A 200 4.01 18.51 -4.87
N ARG A 201 3.03 17.76 -4.35
CA ARG A 201 2.44 17.91 -3.01
C ARG A 201 2.86 16.78 -2.06
N GLY A 202 3.91 16.03 -2.42
CA GLY A 202 4.44 14.94 -1.59
C GLY A 202 3.70 13.61 -1.73
N VAL A 203 2.98 13.40 -2.84
CA VAL A 203 2.22 12.16 -3.10
C VAL A 203 2.76 11.44 -4.35
N PRO A 204 3.90 10.74 -4.26
CA PRO A 204 4.45 9.99 -5.38
C PRO A 204 3.66 8.71 -5.69
N ASP A 205 3.03 8.12 -4.67
CA ASP A 205 2.15 6.95 -4.72
C ASP A 205 1.20 6.98 -3.50
N PHE A 206 0.38 5.95 -3.30
CA PHE A 206 -0.50 5.81 -2.14
C PHE A 206 -0.13 4.62 -1.24
N LYS A 207 1.12 4.15 -1.32
CA LYS A 207 1.64 2.98 -0.60
C LYS A 207 2.22 3.30 0.77
N LYS A 208 2.33 4.59 1.14
CA LYS A 208 2.79 5.03 2.46
C LYS A 208 1.76 5.87 3.19
N ALA A 209 1.69 5.73 4.51
CA ALA A 209 0.85 6.52 5.39
C ALA A 209 1.14 8.02 5.25
N SER A 210 2.41 8.40 5.11
CA SER A 210 2.82 9.79 4.87
C SER A 210 2.28 10.35 3.55
N HIS A 211 2.24 9.54 2.49
CA HIS A 211 1.69 9.96 1.20
C HIS A 211 0.16 10.09 1.25
N ILE A 212 -0.53 9.16 1.91
CA ILE A 212 -1.99 9.24 2.13
C ILE A 212 -2.32 10.47 2.99
N HIS A 213 -1.51 10.75 4.01
CA HIS A 213 -1.65 11.96 4.82
C HIS A 213 -1.49 13.23 3.96
N ALA A 214 -0.42 13.32 3.18
CA ALA A 214 -0.19 14.47 2.29
C ALA A 214 -1.36 14.67 1.31
N TYR A 215 -1.86 13.58 0.72
CA TYR A 215 -3.02 13.60 -0.16
C TYR A 215 -4.28 14.12 0.52
N LEU A 216 -4.69 13.55 1.66
CA LEU A 216 -5.91 13.95 2.37
C LEU A 216 -5.80 15.37 2.92
N THR A 217 -4.62 15.77 3.41
CA THR A 217 -4.36 17.13 3.88
C THR A 217 -4.54 18.13 2.75
N ALA A 218 -3.94 17.90 1.58
CA ALA A 218 -4.10 18.79 0.44
C ALA A 218 -5.52 18.74 -0.15
N ALA A 219 -6.15 17.56 -0.25
CA ALA A 219 -7.53 17.41 -0.72
C ALA A 219 -8.54 18.13 0.18
N SER A 220 -8.29 18.17 1.50
CA SER A 220 -9.18 18.84 2.46
C SER A 220 -9.35 20.34 2.25
N ARG A 221 -8.40 20.96 1.53
CA ARG A 221 -8.45 22.39 1.19
C ARG A 221 -9.44 22.69 0.08
N PHE A 222 -9.88 21.69 -0.68
CA PHE A 222 -10.86 21.89 -1.74
C PHE A 222 -12.27 22.11 -1.18
N ARG A 223 -13.00 23.07 -1.74
CA ARG A 223 -14.39 23.38 -1.37
C ARG A 223 -15.30 22.14 -1.46
N TYR A 224 -15.11 21.32 -2.48
CA TYR A 224 -15.85 20.07 -2.67
C TYR A 224 -15.63 19.09 -1.51
N PHE A 225 -14.40 18.94 -1.01
CA PHE A 225 -14.09 18.05 0.10
C PHE A 225 -14.85 18.46 1.36
N ARG A 226 -14.78 19.75 1.71
CA ARG A 226 -15.49 20.31 2.88
C ARG A 226 -17.00 20.12 2.75
N ARG A 227 -17.56 20.35 1.56
CA ARG A 227 -18.99 20.18 1.29
C ARG A 227 -19.44 18.72 1.41
N LEU A 228 -18.67 17.79 0.86
CA LEU A 228 -19.11 16.39 0.74
C LEU A 228 -18.89 15.60 2.02
N TYR A 229 -17.73 15.77 2.66
CA TYR A 229 -17.32 14.94 3.79
C TYR A 229 -17.51 15.62 5.14
N ARG A 230 -17.70 16.96 5.16
CA ARG A 230 -18.02 17.76 6.35
C ARG A 230 -17.15 17.38 7.56
N PRO A 231 -15.83 17.63 7.47
CA PRO A 231 -14.92 17.36 8.58
C PRO A 231 -15.27 18.28 9.77
N ARG A 232 -15.32 17.73 10.99
CA ARG A 232 -15.64 18.49 12.21
C ARG A 232 -14.45 19.29 12.73
N ARG A 233 -13.24 18.79 12.50
CA ARG A 233 -11.98 19.48 12.78
C ARG A 233 -11.13 19.64 11.52
N SER A 234 -10.07 20.44 11.61
CA SER A 234 -9.13 20.61 10.51
C SER A 234 -8.19 19.40 10.38
N MET A 235 -7.74 19.08 9.16
CA MET A 235 -6.63 18.14 8.95
C MET A 235 -5.34 18.59 9.66
N ALA A 236 -5.18 19.88 9.95
CA ALA A 236 -4.05 20.40 10.74
C ALA A 236 -4.04 19.88 12.19
N SER A 237 -5.16 19.36 12.71
CA SER A 237 -5.23 18.71 14.02
C SER A 237 -4.61 17.30 14.05
N MET A 238 -4.23 16.77 12.88
CA MET A 238 -3.60 15.46 12.75
C MET A 238 -2.09 15.59 12.68
N ALA A 239 -1.39 14.96 13.62
CA ALA A 239 0.05 14.73 13.48
C ALA A 239 0.35 13.84 12.26
N ALA A 240 1.46 14.14 11.58
CA ALA A 240 1.95 13.31 10.48
C ALA A 240 2.24 11.87 10.99
N PRO A 241 1.97 10.84 10.18
CA PRO A 241 2.09 9.43 10.58
C PRO A 241 3.50 8.82 10.46
#